data_AF-A0A7X2NKR5-F1
#
_entry.id   AF-A0A7X2NKR5-F1
#
_cell.length_a   1.000
_cell.length_b   1.000
_cell.length_c   1.000
_cell.angle_alpha   90.00
_cell.angle_beta   90.00
_cell.angle_gamma   90.00
#
_symmetry.space_group_name_H-M   'P 1'
#
loop_
_entity.id
_entity.type
_entity.pdbx_description
1 polymer ?
#
loop_
_entity_poly.entity_id
_entity_poly.type
_entity_poly.pdbx_seq_one_letter_code
_entity_poly.pdbx_strand_id
1 'polypeptide(L)'
;MYMMFNHPTKGWSLGFLYEVPGMPEQLKIFLQNNDGFRVSDLVRWLCGHNVRGIAYCTGGWFERMRCRRFVTQFNTGMENCGMLADLGEFYRQVVETEERLKKDRK
;
A
#
# COMPACT_ATOMS: atom_id res chain seq x y z
N MET A 1 -1.35 -11.21 -5.93
CA MET A 1 -2.56 -10.47 -5.50
C MET A 1 -2.17 -9.04 -5.17
N TYR A 2 -3.15 -8.13 -5.18
CA TYR A 2 -2.91 -6.75 -4.76
C TYR A 2 -3.84 -6.37 -3.61
N MET A 3 -3.47 -5.29 -2.93
CA MET A 3 -4.38 -4.56 -2.07
C MET A 3 -4.09 -3.08 -2.14
N MET A 4 -5.13 -2.28 -2.18
CA MET A 4 -5.02 -0.83 -2.11
C MET A 4 -5.71 -0.36 -0.83
N PHE A 5 -5.00 0.45 -0.07
CA PHE A 5 -5.54 1.13 1.10
C PHE A 5 -5.50 2.64 0.86
N ASN A 6 -6.67 3.26 0.80
CA ASN A 6 -6.80 4.71 0.61
C ASN A 6 -7.14 5.35 1.95
N HIS A 7 -6.34 6.31 2.39
CA HIS A 7 -6.66 7.04 3.61
C HIS A 7 -7.49 8.30 3.27
N PRO A 8 -8.80 8.31 3.56
CA PRO A 8 -9.73 9.32 3.01
C PRO A 8 -9.44 10.75 3.49
N THR A 9 -8.89 10.92 4.69
CA THR A 9 -8.68 12.25 5.32
C THR A 9 -7.22 12.71 5.37
N LYS A 10 -6.27 11.87 4.95
CA LYS A 10 -4.82 12.16 5.08
C LYS A 10 -4.12 12.32 3.74
N GLY A 11 -4.82 12.05 2.63
CA GLY A 11 -4.33 12.31 1.28
C GLY A 11 -3.16 11.44 0.85
N TRP A 12 -3.02 10.25 1.44
CA TRP A 12 -2.10 9.21 0.99
C TRP A 12 -2.83 7.89 0.78
N SER A 13 -2.22 7.06 -0.05
CA SER A 13 -2.64 5.69 -0.31
C SER A 13 -1.44 4.76 -0.26
N LEU A 14 -1.70 3.49 0.07
CA LEU A 14 -0.76 2.39 0.05
C LEU A 14 -1.23 1.35 -0.97
N GLY A 15 -0.32 0.90 -1.81
CA GLY A 15 -0.48 -0.26 -2.66
C GLY A 15 0.42 -1.39 -2.18
N PHE A 16 -0.14 -2.59 -2.07
CA PHE A 16 0.58 -3.80 -1.66
C PHE A 16 0.46 -4.87 -2.74
N LEU A 17 1.55 -5.61 -2.95
CA LEU A 17 1.65 -6.79 -3.81
C LEU A 17 2.15 -7.97 -2.97
N TYR A 18 1.44 -9.09 -3.04
CA TYR A 18 1.72 -10.27 -2.23
C TYR A 18 1.24 -11.57 -2.89
N GLU A 19 1.80 -12.70 -2.47
CA GLU A 19 1.39 -14.06 -2.86
C GLU A 19 0.44 -14.65 -1.81
N VAL A 20 -0.44 -15.61 -2.15
CA VAL A 20 -1.36 -16.27 -1.19
C VAL A 20 -0.58 -17.19 -0.24
N PRO A 21 -0.85 -17.21 1.08
CA PRO A 21 -1.96 -16.57 1.81
C PRO A 21 -1.60 -15.18 2.37
N GLY A 22 -0.91 -14.38 1.57
CA GLY A 22 -0.30 -13.13 1.97
C GLY A 22 -1.31 -12.10 2.42
N MET A 23 -0.92 -11.45 3.50
CA MET A 23 -1.64 -10.39 4.19
C MET A 23 -2.88 -10.82 5.02
N PRO A 24 -2.75 -10.82 6.36
CA PRO A 24 -3.86 -11.08 7.26
C PRO A 24 -4.90 -9.95 7.19
N GLU A 25 -6.18 -10.32 7.29
CA GLU A 25 -7.32 -9.38 7.34
C GLU A 25 -7.16 -8.35 8.47
N GLN A 26 -6.50 -8.75 9.55
CA GLN A 26 -6.17 -7.91 10.70
C GLN A 26 -5.31 -6.70 10.32
N LEU A 27 -4.45 -6.80 9.29
CA LEU A 27 -3.66 -5.65 8.83
C LEU A 27 -4.54 -4.59 8.15
N LYS A 28 -5.59 -5.01 7.42
CA LYS A 28 -6.58 -4.07 6.86
C LYS A 28 -7.28 -3.31 7.96
N ILE A 29 -7.76 -4.04 8.98
CA ILE A 29 -8.45 -3.47 10.14
C ILE A 29 -7.52 -2.51 10.89
N PHE A 30 -6.25 -2.88 11.06
CA PHE A 30 -5.25 -2.03 11.69
C PHE A 30 -5.05 -0.72 10.92
N LEU A 31 -4.84 -0.78 9.60
CA LEU A 31 -4.61 0.42 8.78
C LEU A 31 -5.86 1.31 8.71
N GLN A 32 -7.07 0.73 8.76
CA GLN A 32 -8.34 1.48 8.78
C GLN A 32 -8.58 2.24 10.10
N ASN A 33 -8.14 1.69 11.22
CA ASN A 33 -8.50 2.19 12.56
C ASN A 33 -7.35 2.84 13.32
N ASN A 34 -6.12 2.80 12.79
CA ASN A 34 -4.93 3.28 13.47
C ASN A 34 -4.16 4.29 12.62
N ASP A 35 -4.19 5.55 13.06
CA ASP A 35 -3.44 6.66 12.44
C ASP A 35 -2.08 6.91 13.11
N GLY A 36 -1.82 6.26 14.25
CA GLY A 36 -0.69 6.55 15.15
C GLY A 36 0.48 5.57 15.05
N PHE A 37 0.47 4.65 14.08
CA PHE A 37 1.52 3.66 13.94
C PHE A 37 2.84 4.27 13.44
N ARG A 38 3.95 3.64 13.83
CA ARG A 38 5.25 3.99 13.29
C ARG A 38 5.41 3.36 11.92
N VAL A 39 5.73 4.17 10.92
CA VAL A 39 6.00 3.71 9.55
C VAL A 39 7.04 2.59 9.51
N SER A 40 8.07 2.66 10.36
CA SER A 40 9.11 1.63 10.47
C SER A 40 8.57 0.26 10.85
N ASP A 41 7.56 0.21 11.72
CA ASP A 41 7.02 -1.04 12.24
C ASP A 41 6.14 -1.69 11.18
N LEU A 42 5.37 -0.88 10.44
CA LEU A 42 4.63 -1.35 9.27
C LEU A 42 5.58 -1.90 8.19
N VAL A 43 6.64 -1.15 7.84
CA VAL A 43 7.63 -1.59 6.83
C VAL A 43 8.27 -2.92 7.25
N ARG A 44 8.74 -3.04 8.50
CA ARG A 44 9.33 -4.29 9.01
C ARG A 44 8.36 -5.46 8.91
N TRP A 45 7.10 -5.24 9.30
CA TRP A 45 6.08 -6.28 9.22
C TRP A 45 5.84 -6.72 7.78
N LEU A 46 5.68 -5.77 6.84
CA LEU A 46 5.46 -6.06 5.41
C LEU A 46 6.63 -6.85 4.81
N CYS A 47 7.86 -6.41 5.06
CA CYS A 47 9.06 -7.06 4.53
C CYS A 47 9.23 -8.47 5.11
N GLY A 48 8.96 -8.67 6.40
CA GLY A 48 9.00 -9.99 7.04
C GLY A 48 7.97 -10.99 6.49
N HIS A 49 6.93 -10.50 5.80
CA HIS A 49 5.89 -11.32 5.16
C HIS A 49 5.99 -11.34 3.63
N ASN A 50 7.15 -10.94 3.08
CA ASN A 50 7.37 -10.86 1.64
C ASN A 50 6.33 -10.00 0.87
N VAL A 51 5.79 -8.97 1.52
CA VAL A 51 4.85 -8.04 0.89
C VAL A 51 5.62 -6.89 0.28
N ARG A 52 5.51 -6.71 -1.04
CA ARG A 52 6.02 -5.53 -1.71
C ARG A 52 5.02 -4.39 -1.59
N GLY A 53 5.49 -3.16 -1.48
CA GLY A 53 4.60 -2.03 -1.20
C GLY A 53 5.08 -0.72 -1.80
N ILE A 54 4.12 0.17 -2.05
CA ILE A 54 4.35 1.54 -2.51
C ILE A 54 3.34 2.49 -1.86
N ALA A 55 3.78 3.68 -1.51
CA ALA A 55 2.94 4.77 -1.04
C ALA A 55 2.93 5.92 -2.06
N TYR A 56 1.79 6.60 -2.19
CA TYR A 56 1.65 7.81 -3.00
C TYR A 56 0.63 8.77 -2.41
N CYS A 57 0.80 10.06 -2.69
CA CYS A 57 -0.14 11.08 -2.26
C CYS A 57 -1.31 11.19 -3.25
N THR A 58 -2.54 11.23 -2.73
CA THR A 58 -3.79 11.21 -3.50
C THR A 58 -4.59 12.51 -3.43
N GLY A 59 -4.16 13.48 -2.61
CA GLY A 59 -4.83 14.77 -2.46
C GLY A 59 -4.24 15.92 -3.29
N GLY A 60 -4.78 17.11 -3.05
CA GLY A 60 -4.32 18.38 -3.60
C GLY A 60 -2.99 18.84 -3.00
N TRP A 61 -2.57 20.07 -3.31
CA TRP A 61 -1.25 20.58 -2.91
C TRP A 61 -1.02 20.55 -1.39
N PHE A 62 -2.02 20.96 -0.60
CA PHE A 62 -1.91 20.99 0.86
C PHE A 62 -1.83 19.59 1.48
N GLU A 63 -2.64 18.65 1.00
CA GLU A 63 -2.59 17.25 1.43
C GLU A 63 -1.26 16.62 1.04
N ARG A 64 -0.76 16.89 -0.18
CA ARG A 64 0.56 16.44 -0.64
C ARG A 64 1.68 16.88 0.29
N MET A 65 1.68 18.13 0.75
CA MET A 65 2.67 18.60 1.71
C MET A 65 2.59 17.85 3.05
N ARG A 66 1.38 17.52 3.53
CA ARG A 66 1.17 16.78 4.79
C ARG A 66 1.57 15.31 4.67
N CYS A 67 1.22 14.62 3.58
CA CYS A 67 1.55 13.21 3.38
C CYS A 67 2.98 12.95 2.91
N ARG A 68 3.69 13.97 2.38
CA ARG A 68 5.03 13.80 1.80
C ARG A 68 5.98 13.06 2.74
N ARG A 69 6.03 13.47 4.02
CA ARG A 69 6.90 12.82 5.00
C ARG A 69 6.56 11.34 5.17
N PHE A 70 5.28 11.01 5.29
CA PHE A 70 4.82 9.62 5.42
C PHE A 70 5.20 8.80 4.18
N VAL A 71 4.86 9.30 2.99
CA VAL A 71 5.13 8.61 1.71
C VAL A 71 6.62 8.38 1.51
N THR A 72 7.46 9.39 1.77
CA THR A 72 8.92 9.25 1.68
C THR A 72 9.44 8.24 2.69
N GLN A 73 9.03 8.32 3.95
CA GLN A 73 9.48 7.37 4.98
C GLN A 73 9.08 5.93 4.64
N PHE A 74 7.87 5.73 4.14
CA PHE A 74 7.40 4.40 3.76
C PHE A 74 8.18 3.86 2.55
N ASN A 75 8.26 4.63 1.46
CA ASN A 75 8.92 4.18 0.23
C ASN A 75 10.42 3.93 0.44
N THR A 76 11.13 4.81 1.15
CA THR A 76 12.54 4.60 1.49
C THR A 76 12.71 3.37 2.40
N GLY A 77 11.78 3.13 3.33
CA GLY A 77 11.79 1.93 4.15
C GLY A 77 11.66 0.65 3.33
N MET A 78 10.69 0.60 2.41
CA MET A 78 10.49 -0.54 1.52
C MET A 78 11.68 -0.74 0.57
N GLU A 79 12.23 0.35 0.02
CA GLU A 79 13.40 0.32 -0.86
C GLU A 79 14.64 -0.24 -0.16
N ASN A 80 14.91 0.20 1.07
CA ASN A 80 16.03 -0.30 1.87
C ASN A 80 15.92 -1.81 2.16
N CYS A 81 14.71 -2.36 2.14
CA CYS A 81 14.47 -3.79 2.29
C CYS A 81 14.40 -4.55 0.95
N GLY A 82 14.56 -3.87 -0.19
CA GLY A 82 14.40 -4.48 -1.52
C GLY A 82 12.94 -4.78 -1.90
N MET A 83 11.98 -4.19 -1.17
CA MET A 83 10.55 -4.51 -1.26
C MET A 83 9.69 -3.37 -1.80
N LEU A 84 10.30 -2.32 -2.34
CA LEU A 84 9.56 -1.27 -3.03
C LEU A 84 8.86 -1.87 -4.27
N ALA A 85 7.55 -1.68 -4.36
CA ALA A 85 6.80 -2.04 -5.55
C ALA A 85 7.01 -0.99 -6.65
N ASP A 86 7.09 -1.43 -7.91
CA ASP A 86 7.02 -0.51 -9.04
C ASP A 86 5.57 -0.03 -9.21
N LEU A 87 5.38 1.26 -9.49
CA LEU A 87 4.04 1.82 -9.61
C LEU A 87 3.31 1.26 -10.84
N GLY A 88 4.03 1.03 -11.94
CA GLY A 88 3.48 0.43 -13.16
C GLY A 88 3.11 -1.04 -12.94
N GLU A 89 3.94 -1.79 -12.23
CA GLU A 89 3.64 -3.16 -11.79
C GLU A 89 2.39 -3.22 -10.91
N PHE A 90 2.30 -2.35 -9.91
CA PHE A 90 1.13 -2.28 -9.04
C PHE A 90 -0.14 -1.97 -9.84
N TYR A 91 -0.09 -0.95 -10.70
CA TYR A 91 -1.23 -0.58 -11.55
C TYR A 91 -1.66 -1.73 -12.46
N ARG A 92 -0.71 -2.43 -13.08
CA ARG A 92 -1.01 -3.59 -13.93
C ARG A 92 -1.73 -4.69 -13.16
N GLN A 93 -1.25 -5.02 -11.96
CA GLN A 93 -1.90 -6.02 -11.10
C GLN A 93 -3.33 -5.63 -10.68
N VAL A 94 -3.56 -4.35 -10.40
CA VAL A 94 -4.90 -3.82 -10.13
C VAL A 94 -5.82 -4.05 -11.33
N VAL A 95 -5.40 -3.61 -12.52
CA VAL A 95 -6.20 -3.73 -13.76
C VAL A 95 -6.50 -5.20 -14.08
N GLU A 96 -5.48 -6.06 -14.11
CA GLU A 96 -5.64 -7.48 -14.44
C GLU A 96 -6.57 -8.22 -13.46
N THR A 97 -6.57 -7.83 -12.18
CA THR A 97 -7.43 -8.44 -11.16
C THR A 97 -8.86 -7.95 -11.29
N GLU A 98 -9.07 -6.64 -11.47
CA GLU A 98 -10.41 -6.05 -11.67
C GLU A 98 -11.07 -6.57 -12.96
N GLU A 99 -10.30 -6.77 -14.04
CA GLU A 99 -10.81 -7.36 -15.28
C GLU A 99 -11.24 -8.82 -15.11
N ARG A 100 -10.47 -9.63 -14.35
CA ARG A 100 -10.84 -11.01 -14.02
C ARG A 100 -12.15 -11.05 -13.22
N LEU A 101 -12.26 -10.24 -12.17
CA LEU A 101 -13.47 -10.15 -11.35
C LEU A 101 -14.70 -9.70 -12.15
N LYS A 102 -14.53 -8.84 -13.16
CA LYS A 102 -15.63 -8.44 -14.07
C LYS A 102 -16.07 -9.58 -14.98
N LYS A 103 -15.16 -10.44 -15.42
CA LYS A 103 -15.48 -11.62 -16.26
C LYS A 103 -16.18 -12.70 -15.44
N ASP A 104 -15.75 -12.93 -14.20
CA ASP A 104 -16.35 -13.94 -13.32
C ASP A 104 -17.75 -13.55 -12.79
N ARG A 105 -18.13 -12.27 -12.92
CA ARG A 105 -19.46 -11.75 -12.56
C ARG A 105 -20.46 -11.75 -13.71
N LYS A 106 -20.06 -12.14 -14.92
CA LYS A 106 -20.91 -12.29 -16.11
C LYS A 106 -21.24 -13.75 -16.35
#